data_AF-A0A958EZ73-F1
#
_entry.id   AF-A0A958EZ73-F1
#
_cell.length_a   1.000
_cell.length_b   1.000
_cell.length_c   1.000
_cell.angle_alpha   90.00
_cell.angle_beta   90.00
_cell.angle_gamma   90.00
#
_symmetry.space_group_name_H-M   'P 1'
#
loop_
_entity.id
_entity.type
_entity.pdbx_description
1 polymer ?
#
loop_
_entity_poly.entity_id
_entity_poly.type
_entity_poly.pdbx_seq_one_letter_code
_entity_poly.pdbx_strand_id
1 'polypeptide(L)' 'MKHLIVALLLLVSSFSYAQDQSYSGGDRAAQYILGDSDVLLISVNLWGNVLKPGIYSVPSAFNIIDLLSSAGGPTR' A
#
# COMPACT_ATOMS: atom_id res chain seq x y z
N MET A 1 -46.79 -6.80 2.33
CA MET A 1 -45.82 -6.43 3.40
C MET A 1 -44.58 -7.32 3.37
N LYS A 2 -44.68 -8.66 3.45
CA LYS A 2 -43.49 -9.57 3.43
C LYS A 2 -42.63 -9.47 2.16
N HIS A 3 -43.24 -9.45 0.97
CA HIS A 3 -42.50 -9.39 -0.30
C HIS A 3 -41.73 -8.07 -0.52
N LEU A 4 -42.20 -6.97 0.12
CA LEU A 4 -41.55 -5.66 0.05
C LEU A 4 -40.23 -5.64 0.84
N ILE A 5 -40.18 -6.35 1.97
CA ILE A 5 -38.96 -6.50 2.77
C ILE A 5 -37.91 -7.34 2.02
N VAL A 6 -38.34 -8.40 1.32
CA VAL A 6 -37.43 -9.26 0.54
C VAL A 6 -36.85 -8.52 -0.67
N ALA A 7 -37.66 -7.72 -1.36
CA ALA A 7 -37.18 -6.87 -2.46
C ALA A 7 -36.17 -5.83 -1.98
N LEU A 8 -36.40 -5.21 -0.81
CA LEU A 8 -35.47 -4.26 -0.20
C LEU A 8 -34.13 -4.93 0.17
N LEU A 9 -34.17 -6.17 0.67
CA LEU A 9 -32.97 -6.90 1.09
C LEU A 9 -32.08 -7.34 -0.10
N LEU A 10 -32.69 -7.66 -1.24
CA LEU A 10 -31.99 -7.98 -2.49
C LEU A 10 -31.35 -6.74 -3.13
N LEU A 11 -31.93 -5.56 -2.93
CA LEU A 11 -31.43 -4.31 -3.50
C LEU A 11 -30.13 -3.86 -2.78
N VAL A 12 -30.03 -4.11 -1.46
CA VAL A 12 -28.82 -3.80 -0.67
C VAL A 12 -27.64 -4.70 -1.03
N SER A 13 -27.88 -5.95 -1.47
CA SER A 13 -26.81 -6.89 -1.82
C SER A 13 -26.11 -6.54 -3.14
N SER A 14 -26.71 -5.70 -4.00
CA SER A 14 -26.12 -5.27 -5.27
C SER A 14 -25.10 -4.13 -5.12
N PHE A 15 -25.03 -3.48 -3.95
CA PHE A 15 -24.07 -2.39 -3.69
C PHE A 15 -22.68 -2.86 -3.26
N SER A 16 -22.46 -4.17 -3.13
CA SER A 16 -21.19 -4.74 -2.68
C SER A 16 -20.47 -5.48 -3.81
N TYR A 17 -20.08 -4.77 -4.86
CA TYR A 17 -19.13 -5.27 -5.85
C TYR A 17 -18.02 -4.25 -6.12
N ALA A 18 -17.02 -4.27 -5.24
CA ALA A 18 -15.62 -3.96 -5.54
C ALA A 18 -14.76 -4.31 -4.32
N GLN A 19 -14.78 -5.58 -3.89
CA GLN A 19 -13.68 -6.09 -3.06
C GLN A 19 -12.70 -6.78 -4.01
N ASP A 20 -11.66 -6.04 -4.40
CA ASP A 20 -10.53 -6.61 -5.11
C ASP A 20 -9.76 -7.49 -4.12
N GLN A 21 -9.94 -8.80 -4.24
CA GLN A 21 -9.37 -9.78 -3.33
C GLN A 21 -8.00 -10.21 -3.87
N SER A 22 -6.96 -9.43 -3.60
CA SER A 22 -5.56 -9.79 -3.92
C SER A 22 -5.09 -10.96 -3.05
N TYR A 23 -5.36 -12.18 -3.49
CA TYR A 23 -4.74 -13.41 -2.99
C TYR A 23 -3.30 -13.49 -3.52
N SER A 24 -2.31 -13.16 -2.69
CA SER A 24 -0.90 -13.44 -2.99
C SER A 24 -0.45 -14.71 -2.26
N GLY A 25 -0.81 -15.86 -2.82
CA GLY A 25 -0.46 -17.18 -2.30
C GLY A 25 -0.22 -18.19 -3.41
N GLY A 26 0.93 -18.11 -4.06
CA GLY A 26 1.39 -19.07 -5.06
C GLY A 26 2.48 -18.44 -5.93
N ASP A 27 3.70 -18.97 -5.88
CA ASP A 27 4.87 -18.61 -6.68
C ASP A 27 5.13 -17.10 -6.81
N ARG A 28 5.83 -16.56 -5.80
CA ARG A 28 6.28 -15.16 -5.76
C ARG A 28 7.30 -14.88 -6.88
N ALA A 29 6.83 -14.60 -8.09
CA ALA A 29 7.46 -13.53 -8.87
C ALA A 29 7.60 -12.32 -7.93
N ALA A 30 8.75 -11.64 -7.93
CA ALA A 30 8.98 -10.50 -7.06
C ALA A 30 7.83 -9.51 -7.21
N GLN A 31 6.97 -9.40 -6.19
CA GLN A 31 5.82 -8.52 -6.22
C GLN A 31 6.34 -7.09 -6.17
N TYR A 32 6.29 -6.42 -7.32
CA TYR A 32 6.66 -5.02 -7.43
C TYR A 32 5.49 -4.16 -6.95
N ILE A 33 5.78 -3.21 -6.08
CA ILE A 33 4.80 -2.19 -5.69
C ILE A 33 4.94 -1.09 -6.73
N LEU A 34 3.90 -0.88 -7.54
CA LEU A 34 3.88 0.22 -8.51
C LEU A 34 3.13 1.39 -7.90
N GLY A 35 3.72 2.58 -7.96
CA GLY A 35 3.07 3.85 -7.61
C GLY A 35 2.12 4.34 -8.70
N ASP A 36 1.48 5.49 -8.44
CA ASP A 36 0.50 6.13 -9.34
C ASP A 36 1.03 6.39 -10.76
N SER A 37 2.34 6.59 -10.90
CA SER A 37 3.01 6.89 -12.17
C SER A 37 3.80 5.71 -12.75
N ASP A 38 3.39 4.46 -12.47
CA ASP A 38 4.10 3.23 -12.90
C ASP A 38 5.56 3.17 -12.39
N VAL A 39 5.84 3.88 -11.30
CA VAL A 39 7.17 3.91 -10.69
C VAL A 39 7.29 2.77 -9.71
N LEU A 40 8.34 1.96 -9.87
CA LEU A 40 8.67 0.90 -8.94
C LEU A 40 9.00 1.50 -7.56
N LEU A 41 8.28 1.06 -6.53
CA LEU A 41 8.55 1.39 -5.14
C LEU A 41 9.28 0.23 -4.46
N ILE A 42 10.26 0.59 -3.63
CA ILE A 42 11.02 -0.30 -2.77
C ILE A 42 10.75 0.04 -1.31
N SER A 43 10.60 -0.99 -0.47
CA SER A 43 10.45 -0.83 0.97
C SER A 43 11.82 -0.90 1.64
N VAL A 44 12.21 0.16 2.34
CA VAL A 44 13.50 0.29 3.02
C VAL A 44 13.27 0.50 4.50
N ASN A 45 13.86 -0.37 5.32
CA ASN A 45 13.84 -0.21 6.78
C ASN A 45 15.03 0.67 7.19
N LEU A 46 14.75 1.90 7.63
CA LEU A 46 15.76 2.87 8.07
C LEU A 46 15.82 2.93 9.60
N TRP A 47 16.99 2.62 10.15
CA TRP A 47 17.25 2.55 11.59
C TRP A 47 18.45 3.40 11.98
N GLY A 48 18.63 3.63 13.29
CA GLY A 48 19.77 4.34 13.87
C GLY A 48 19.47 5.82 14.17
N ASN A 49 20.53 6.63 14.17
CA ASN A 49 20.50 8.05 14.55
C ASN A 49 20.00 8.91 13.37
N VAL A 50 18.70 8.84 13.13
CA VAL A 50 17.95 9.68 12.18
C VAL A 50 16.75 10.28 12.89
N LEU A 51 16.24 11.42 12.40
CA LEU A 51 15.13 12.11 13.08
C LEU A 51 13.85 11.26 13.15
N LYS A 52 13.55 10.50 12.08
CA LYS A 52 12.35 9.66 11.97
C LYS A 52 12.72 8.25 11.47
N PRO A 53 13.13 7.32 12.35
CA PRO A 53 13.38 5.93 11.94
C PRO A 53 12.05 5.23 11.58
N GLY A 54 12.12 4.21 10.72
CA GLY A 54 10.94 3.45 10.30
C GLY A 54 11.06 2.82 8.93
N ILE A 55 9.93 2.36 8.40
CA ILE A 55 9.82 1.74 7.07
C ILE A 55 9.42 2.82 6.07
N TYR A 56 10.21 2.98 5.01
CA TYR A 56 9.99 3.94 3.94
C TYR A 56 9.70 3.23 2.63
N SER A 57 8.59 3.58 1.99
CA SER A 57 8.31 3.18 0.61
C SER A 57 8.78 4.29 -0.32
N VAL A 58 9.86 4.04 -1.06
CA VAL A 58 10.50 5.05 -1.91
C VAL A 58 10.63 4.55 -3.36
N PRO A 59 10.63 5.45 -4.36
CA PRO A 59 10.96 5.09 -5.73
C PRO A 59 12.27 4.30 -5.83
N SER A 60 12.36 3.37 -6.77
CA SER A 60 13.60 2.62 -7.04
C SER A 60 14.77 3.51 -7.48
N ALA A 61 14.47 4.71 -7.98
CA ALA A 61 15.45 5.73 -8.33
C ALA A 61 15.92 6.60 -7.14
N PHE A 62 15.32 6.47 -5.94
CA PHE A 62 15.78 7.22 -4.76
C PHE A 62 17.19 6.79 -4.37
N ASN A 63 18.06 7.78 -4.16
CA ASN A 63 19.37 7.52 -3.58
C ASN A 63 19.32 7.59 -2.03
N ILE A 64 20.44 7.24 -1.39
CA ILE A 64 20.54 7.22 0.08
C ILE A 64 20.39 8.63 0.71
N ILE A 65 20.80 9.68 0.01
CA ILE A 65 20.70 11.07 0.50
C ILE A 65 19.25 11.52 0.49
N ASP A 66 18.49 11.17 -0.56
CA ASP A 66 17.06 11.46 -0.65
C ASP A 66 16.30 10.76 0.48
N LEU A 67 16.60 9.47 0.71
CA LEU A 67 16.01 8.70 1.80
C LEU A 67 16.30 9.33 3.18
N LEU A 68 17.57 9.63 3.47
CA LEU A 68 17.94 10.26 4.73
C LEU A 68 17.30 11.63 4.90
N SER A 69 17.21 12.42 3.82
CA SER A 69 16.55 13.73 3.83
C SER A 69 15.06 13.59 4.12
N SER A 70 14.39 12.60 3.53
CA SER A 70 12.98 12.31 3.79
C SER A 70 12.73 11.89 5.25
N ALA A 71 13.71 11.22 5.87
CA ALA A 71 13.69 10.87 7.28
C ALA A 71 14.04 12.03 8.22
N GLY A 72 14.30 13.23 7.70
CA GLY A 72 14.66 14.42 8.47
C GLY A 72 16.15 14.59 8.77
N GLY A 73 17.00 13.79 8.11
CA GLY A 73 18.45 13.85 8.19
C GLY A 73 19.08 13.04 9.33
N PRO A 74 20.42 12.85 9.28
CA PRO A 74 21.17 12.23 10.37
C PRO A 74 21.12 13.07 11.65
N THR A 75 21.02 12.40 12.79
CA THR A 75 21.16 13.01 14.11
C THR A 75 22.52 12.70 14.72
N ARG A 76 22.82 13.33 15.87
CA ARG A 76 24.03 13.05 16.65
C ARG A 76 23.94 11.73 17.39
#